data_AF-A0A2N2A4V4-F1
#
_entry.id   AF-A0A2N2A4V4-F1
#
_cell.length_a   1.000
_cell.length_b   1.000
_cell.length_c   1.000
_cell.angle_alpha   90.00
_cell.angle_beta   90.00
_cell.angle_gamma   90.00
#
_symmetry.space_group_name_H-M   'P 1'
#
loop_
_entity.id
_entity.type
_entity.pdbx_description
1 polymer ?
#
loop_
_entity_poly.entity_id
_entity_poly.type
_entity_poly.pdbx_seq_one_letter_code
_entity_poly.pdbx_strand_id
1 'polypeptide(L)'
;MGKNLKRGLIIIAILLLIGGGVYGVNYFAGQRDFVASNPSYINELAQNETLEEIADEVIPLAGPQDVQVVPLVIEEEPATPPSATPTPVPPVVTQAPAATQAPATPTPTPTPTPTLAVSPELSASPSPSASPTPTPAPVSNTATRLLERANTLLTQFNACASNEEKRALLGITNSNFSNDSFRAKLLYDLGGSWEQLEAEVVDATQYQQDKTLYVQVYMSGLRHDMVPVVYSTQNPDLSGNQWSTNLVYNDDIELWMEYTEKHPYNDSRVGYGMTALGNNEDGWDELKDVMETSPVWEEVVVPTSPDPVDP
;
A
#
# COMPACT_ATOMS: atom_id res chain seq x y z
N MET A 1 -14.94 2.46 32.24
CA MET A 1 -15.59 1.43 31.39
C MET A 1 -14.79 0.14 31.50
N GLY A 2 -15.39 -0.96 31.95
CA GLY A 2 -14.65 -2.18 32.31
C GLY A 2 -13.97 -2.83 31.11
N LYS A 3 -12.74 -3.33 31.29
CA LYS A 3 -11.90 -3.98 30.26
C LYS A 3 -12.65 -5.05 29.45
N ASN A 4 -13.60 -5.73 30.10
CA ASN A 4 -14.43 -6.79 29.49
C ASN A 4 -15.56 -6.23 28.61
N LEU A 5 -16.06 -5.02 28.89
CA LEU A 5 -17.09 -4.36 28.09
C LEU A 5 -16.49 -3.76 26.81
N LYS A 6 -15.26 -3.22 26.89
CA LYS A 6 -14.50 -2.76 25.70
C LYS A 6 -14.19 -3.94 24.76
N ARG A 7 -13.73 -5.07 25.28
CA ARG A 7 -13.49 -6.30 24.48
C ARG A 7 -14.77 -6.83 23.80
N GLY A 8 -15.92 -6.76 24.49
CA GLY A 8 -17.20 -7.19 23.90
C GLY A 8 -17.66 -6.30 22.73
N LEU A 9 -17.46 -4.98 22.84
CA LEU A 9 -17.81 -4.03 21.77
C LEU A 9 -16.90 -4.16 20.54
N ILE A 10 -15.60 -4.41 20.73
CA ILE A 10 -14.63 -4.60 19.65
C ILE A 10 -14.93 -5.88 18.86
N ILE A 11 -15.26 -6.99 19.52
CA ILE A 11 -15.62 -8.24 18.83
C ILE A 11 -16.91 -8.08 18.02
N ILE A 12 -17.88 -7.31 18.52
CA ILE A 12 -19.12 -6.99 17.78
C ILE A 12 -18.83 -6.10 16.56
N ALA A 13 -17.92 -5.13 16.67
CA ALA A 13 -17.49 -4.29 15.55
C ALA A 13 -16.78 -5.10 14.46
N ILE A 14 -15.89 -6.03 14.84
CA ILE A 14 -15.19 -6.94 13.91
C ILE A 14 -16.19 -7.86 13.18
N LEU A 15 -17.18 -8.42 13.89
CA LEU A 15 -18.21 -9.25 13.27
C LEU A 15 -19.13 -8.45 12.32
N LEU A 16 -19.37 -7.16 12.59
CA LEU A 16 -20.12 -6.29 11.69
C LEU A 16 -19.31 -5.89 10.45
N LEU A 17 -17.98 -5.74 10.55
CA LEU A 17 -17.10 -5.51 9.40
C LEU A 17 -17.01 -6.75 8.49
N ILE A 18 -16.92 -7.95 9.07
CA ILE A 18 -16.91 -9.21 8.31
C ILE A 18 -18.29 -9.49 7.69
N GLY A 19 -19.39 -9.18 8.40
CA GLY A 19 -20.76 -9.32 7.89
C GLY A 19 -21.15 -8.29 6.81
N GLY A 20 -20.61 -7.08 6.87
CA GLY A 20 -20.87 -6.01 5.89
C GLY A 20 -20.26 -6.28 4.51
N GLY A 21 -19.15 -7.02 4.44
CA GLY A 21 -18.50 -7.41 3.18
C GLY A 21 -19.35 -8.35 2.31
N VAL A 22 -20.24 -9.15 2.91
CA VAL A 22 -21.09 -10.10 2.18
C VAL A 22 -22.37 -9.45 1.62
N TYR A 23 -22.83 -8.34 2.21
CA TYR A 23 -24.01 -7.60 1.72
C TYR A 23 -23.68 -6.41 0.80
N GLY A 24 -22.45 -5.90 0.81
CA GLY A 24 -22.06 -4.72 0.02
C GLY A 24 -21.86 -4.96 -1.48
N VAL A 25 -21.60 -6.19 -1.92
CA VAL A 25 -21.20 -6.45 -3.33
C VAL A 25 -22.38 -6.30 -4.32
N ASN A 26 -23.63 -6.30 -3.85
CA ASN A 26 -24.80 -6.20 -4.73
C ASN A 26 -25.50 -4.82 -4.76
N TYR A 27 -25.01 -3.80 -4.03
CA TYR A 27 -25.69 -2.49 -3.95
C TYR A 27 -24.89 -1.28 -4.45
N PHE A 28 -23.61 -1.43 -4.83
CA PHE A 28 -22.76 -0.29 -5.22
C PHE A 28 -22.51 -0.11 -6.72
N ALA A 29 -23.23 -0.81 -7.60
CA ALA A 29 -23.05 -0.67 -9.06
C ALA A 29 -23.68 0.60 -9.68
N GLY A 30 -24.23 1.52 -8.87
CA GLY A 30 -25.16 2.54 -9.38
C GLY A 30 -24.84 4.01 -9.14
N GLN A 31 -23.77 4.37 -8.41
CA GLN A 31 -23.48 5.79 -8.17
C GLN A 31 -22.05 5.95 -7.65
N ARG A 32 -21.19 6.61 -8.45
CA ARG A 32 -20.12 7.53 -8.02
C ARG A 32 -19.26 7.96 -9.20
N ASP A 33 -19.59 9.14 -9.74
CA ASP A 33 -18.58 10.00 -10.37
C ASP A 33 -17.60 10.42 -9.27
N PHE A 34 -16.56 9.61 -9.07
CA PHE A 34 -15.40 9.98 -8.27
C PHE A 34 -14.36 10.56 -9.22
N VAL A 35 -14.23 11.88 -9.20
CA VAL A 35 -13.11 12.56 -9.84
C VAL A 35 -11.88 12.30 -8.98
N ALA A 36 -11.15 11.23 -9.27
CA ALA A 36 -9.71 11.20 -9.03
C ALA A 36 -9.10 12.22 -10.02
N SER A 37 -8.39 13.22 -9.50
CA SER A 37 -7.81 14.27 -10.34
C SER A 37 -6.81 13.66 -11.32
N ASN A 38 -7.04 13.95 -12.60
CA ASN A 38 -6.31 13.51 -13.77
C ASN A 38 -4.79 13.82 -13.64
N PRO A 39 -3.87 12.89 -14.01
CA PRO A 39 -2.41 13.04 -13.82
C PRO A 39 -1.73 14.06 -14.76
N SER A 40 -2.47 14.93 -15.45
CA SER A 40 -1.94 15.75 -16.55
C SER A 40 -1.05 16.93 -16.15
N TYR A 41 -0.89 17.26 -14.86
CA TYR A 41 -0.20 18.49 -14.43
C TYR A 41 1.18 18.29 -13.79
N ILE A 42 1.73 17.07 -13.78
CA ILE A 42 3.02 16.79 -13.14
C ILE A 42 4.21 17.16 -14.05
N ASN A 43 4.00 17.32 -15.36
CA ASN A 43 5.10 17.58 -16.33
C ASN A 43 5.60 19.03 -16.39
N GLU A 44 4.95 20.01 -15.74
CA GLU A 44 5.37 21.43 -15.83
C GLU A 44 6.53 21.81 -14.90
N LEU A 45 6.87 20.99 -13.90
CA LEU A 45 7.97 21.28 -12.97
C LEU A 45 9.36 20.91 -13.53
N ALA A 46 9.45 20.30 -14.72
CA ALA A 46 10.70 19.76 -15.25
C ALA A 46 11.26 20.48 -16.51
N GLN A 47 10.64 21.56 -17.02
CA GLN A 47 11.01 22.11 -18.33
C GLN A 47 11.10 23.63 -18.46
N ASN A 48 11.55 24.38 -17.44
CA ASN A 48 11.83 25.80 -17.67
C ASN A 48 13.12 26.29 -17.00
N GLU A 49 14.25 25.78 -17.49
CA GLU A 49 15.52 26.51 -17.47
C GLU A 49 16.10 26.58 -18.88
N THR A 50 15.77 27.64 -19.61
CA THR A 50 16.66 28.20 -20.64
C THR A 50 16.61 29.72 -20.55
N LEU A 51 17.72 30.27 -20.07
CA LEU A 51 18.14 31.67 -20.08
C LEU A 51 18.37 32.17 -21.52
N GLU A 52 18.07 33.46 -21.73
CA GLU A 52 18.63 34.45 -22.69
C GLU A 52 17.47 35.38 -23.15
N GLU A 53 17.55 36.69 -23.29
CA GLU A 53 18.56 37.74 -23.08
C GLU A 53 17.77 39.07 -23.14
N ILE A 54 18.20 40.08 -22.37
CA ILE A 54 17.55 41.40 -22.31
C ILE A 54 17.93 42.23 -23.55
N ALA A 55 16.95 42.74 -24.29
CA ALA A 55 17.13 43.90 -25.16
C ALA A 55 15.90 44.82 -25.11
N ASP A 56 16.19 46.10 -24.86
CA ASP A 56 15.29 47.25 -24.72
C ASP A 56 14.74 47.76 -26.08
N GLU A 57 13.65 48.55 -25.98
CA GLU A 57 13.16 49.57 -26.96
C GLU A 57 12.62 49.07 -28.33
N VAL A 58 11.47 49.47 -28.89
CA VAL A 58 10.70 50.73 -28.89
C VAL A 58 9.25 50.44 -29.33
N ILE A 59 8.28 51.18 -28.80
CA ILE A 59 6.87 51.19 -29.25
C ILE A 59 6.74 52.00 -30.55
N PRO A 60 5.85 51.63 -31.49
CA PRO A 60 4.87 52.62 -31.91
C PRO A 60 3.42 52.09 -32.02
N LEU A 61 2.51 52.98 -31.62
CA LEU A 61 1.06 52.90 -31.66
C LEU A 61 0.54 53.39 -33.03
N ALA A 62 -0.07 52.52 -33.85
CA ALA A 62 -1.02 52.92 -34.91
C ALA A 62 -1.81 51.72 -35.49
N GLY A 63 -3.14 51.72 -35.25
CA GLY A 63 -4.23 51.46 -36.22
C GLY A 63 -4.39 50.09 -36.93
N PRO A 64 -5.63 49.61 -37.13
CA PRO A 64 -5.94 48.20 -37.43
C PRO A 64 -5.97 47.92 -38.95
N GLN A 65 -5.60 46.70 -39.38
CA GLN A 65 -5.99 46.15 -40.68
C GLN A 65 -6.23 44.65 -40.60
N ASP A 66 -7.32 44.23 -41.26
CA ASP A 66 -7.87 42.89 -41.38
C ASP A 66 -6.85 41.80 -41.68
N VAL A 67 -6.93 40.68 -40.95
CA VAL A 67 -6.37 39.40 -41.41
C VAL A 67 -7.49 38.37 -41.45
N GLN A 68 -7.73 37.93 -42.69
CA GLN A 68 -8.71 36.93 -43.08
C GLN A 68 -8.45 35.59 -42.38
N VAL A 69 -9.51 35.04 -41.81
CA VAL A 69 -9.56 33.66 -41.30
C VAL A 69 -9.59 32.73 -42.52
N VAL A 70 -8.48 32.04 -42.78
CA VAL A 70 -8.46 30.89 -43.71
C VAL A 70 -9.00 29.68 -42.94
N PRO A 71 -10.14 29.09 -43.33
CA PRO A 71 -10.56 27.82 -42.76
C PRO A 71 -9.66 26.72 -43.33
N LEU A 72 -8.80 26.15 -42.47
CA LEU A 72 -8.00 24.99 -42.82
C LEU A 72 -8.93 23.76 -42.87
N VAL A 73 -9.30 23.39 -44.08
CA VAL A 73 -10.02 22.15 -44.41
C VAL A 73 -9.09 20.98 -44.13
N ILE A 74 -9.42 20.18 -43.11
CA ILE A 74 -8.78 18.90 -42.86
C ILE A 74 -9.54 17.86 -43.69
N GLU A 75 -8.86 17.32 -44.69
CA GLU A 75 -9.33 16.25 -45.56
C GLU A 75 -9.27 14.93 -44.77
N GLU A 76 -10.43 14.32 -44.47
CA GLU A 76 -10.51 13.00 -43.85
C GLU A 76 -10.08 11.92 -44.86
N GLU A 77 -9.02 11.19 -44.51
CA GLU A 77 -8.58 9.97 -45.19
C GLU A 77 -9.58 8.83 -44.91
N PRO A 78 -10.00 8.03 -45.91
CA PRO A 78 -11.04 7.03 -45.71
C PRO A 78 -10.56 5.87 -44.82
N ALA A 79 -11.28 5.64 -43.72
CA ALA A 79 -11.09 4.52 -42.82
C ALA A 79 -11.33 3.16 -43.53
N THR A 80 -10.33 2.28 -43.49
CA THR A 80 -10.47 0.87 -43.84
C THR A 80 -11.38 0.15 -42.81
N PRO A 81 -12.34 -0.69 -43.24
CA PRO A 81 -13.22 -1.40 -42.32
C PRO A 81 -12.46 -2.44 -41.48
N PRO A 82 -12.87 -2.70 -40.22
CA PRO A 82 -12.24 -3.70 -39.38
C PRO A 82 -12.48 -5.13 -39.91
N SER A 83 -11.41 -5.92 -39.87
CA SER A 83 -11.42 -7.36 -40.17
C SER A 83 -12.32 -8.11 -39.19
N ALA A 84 -13.20 -8.98 -39.71
CA ALA A 84 -14.11 -9.78 -38.91
C ALA A 84 -13.34 -10.76 -38.01
N THR A 85 -13.60 -10.69 -36.71
CA THR A 85 -13.17 -11.67 -35.71
C THR A 85 -13.92 -12.99 -35.91
N PRO A 86 -13.27 -14.16 -35.95
CA PRO A 86 -13.97 -15.44 -36.03
C PRO A 86 -14.72 -15.74 -34.73
N THR A 87 -15.98 -16.13 -34.88
CA THR A 87 -16.88 -16.62 -33.82
C THR A 87 -16.29 -17.87 -33.13
N PRO A 88 -16.27 -17.96 -31.79
CA PRO A 88 -15.86 -19.17 -31.10
C PRO A 88 -16.89 -20.29 -31.30
N VAL A 89 -16.42 -21.44 -31.74
CA VAL A 89 -17.19 -22.70 -31.83
C VAL A 89 -17.35 -23.28 -30.42
N PRO A 90 -18.57 -23.58 -29.95
CA PRO A 90 -18.76 -24.24 -28.65
C PRO A 90 -18.31 -25.71 -28.73
N PRO A 91 -17.60 -26.25 -27.71
CA PRO A 91 -17.32 -27.67 -27.65
C PRO A 91 -18.59 -28.46 -27.31
N VAL A 92 -19.00 -29.35 -28.22
CA VAL A 92 -19.93 -30.45 -27.97
C VAL A 92 -19.15 -31.58 -27.30
N VAL A 93 -19.49 -31.94 -26.06
CA VAL A 93 -19.20 -33.27 -25.51
C VAL A 93 -20.35 -33.76 -24.62
N THR A 94 -21.18 -34.59 -25.24
CA THR A 94 -21.70 -35.89 -24.78
C THR A 94 -21.99 -36.11 -23.29
N GLN A 95 -23.29 -36.20 -22.94
CA GLN A 95 -23.75 -36.93 -21.76
C GLN A 95 -23.86 -38.44 -22.06
N ALA A 96 -23.48 -39.28 -21.10
CA ALA A 96 -23.86 -40.69 -21.02
C ALA A 96 -23.93 -41.15 -19.53
N PRO A 97 -24.73 -42.19 -19.21
CA PRO A 97 -25.53 -42.21 -17.99
C PRO A 97 -25.00 -43.05 -16.81
N ALA A 98 -25.63 -42.80 -15.67
CA ALA A 98 -25.73 -43.50 -14.39
C ALA A 98 -25.19 -44.95 -14.25
N ALA A 99 -24.54 -45.21 -13.10
CA ALA A 99 -24.71 -46.47 -12.37
C ALA A 99 -24.48 -46.28 -10.86
N THR A 100 -25.54 -46.53 -10.11
CA THR A 100 -25.64 -46.70 -8.66
C THR A 100 -24.75 -47.86 -8.19
N GLN A 101 -23.94 -47.67 -7.15
CA GLN A 101 -23.43 -48.77 -6.34
C GLN A 101 -23.64 -48.51 -4.85
N ALA A 102 -24.01 -49.58 -4.16
CA ALA A 102 -24.56 -49.63 -2.82
C ALA A 102 -23.54 -49.29 -1.72
N PRO A 103 -23.99 -48.89 -0.51
CA PRO A 103 -23.10 -48.72 0.63
C PRO A 103 -22.61 -50.09 1.13
N ALA A 104 -21.30 -50.27 1.20
CA ALA A 104 -20.68 -51.40 1.87
C ALA A 104 -20.93 -51.33 3.38
N THR A 105 -21.26 -52.48 3.95
CA THR A 105 -21.57 -52.75 5.35
C THR A 105 -20.36 -52.43 6.25
N PRO A 106 -20.49 -51.69 7.36
CA PRO A 106 -19.38 -51.51 8.30
C PRO A 106 -19.13 -52.81 9.07
N THR A 107 -17.88 -53.29 8.99
CA THR A 107 -17.34 -54.36 9.84
C THR A 107 -17.24 -53.85 11.29
N PRO A 108 -17.65 -54.61 12.31
CA PRO A 108 -17.45 -54.22 13.70
C PRO A 108 -15.95 -54.30 14.06
N THR A 109 -15.39 -53.16 14.45
CA THR A 109 -14.05 -53.01 15.01
C THR A 109 -13.94 -53.73 16.37
N PRO A 110 -12.85 -54.48 16.63
CA PRO A 110 -12.68 -55.20 17.89
C PRO A 110 -12.57 -54.27 19.11
N THR A 111 -13.22 -54.71 20.19
CA THR A 111 -13.18 -54.15 21.54
C THR A 111 -11.75 -53.95 22.05
N PRO A 112 -11.36 -52.76 22.56
CA PRO A 112 -10.08 -52.60 23.22
C PRO A 112 -10.09 -53.31 24.59
N THR A 113 -9.12 -54.21 24.78
CA THR A 113 -8.78 -54.77 26.09
C THR A 113 -8.15 -53.68 26.96
N PRO A 114 -8.68 -53.35 28.16
CA PRO A 114 -8.00 -52.47 29.09
C PRO A 114 -6.88 -53.25 29.78
N THR A 115 -5.63 -52.83 29.65
CA THR A 115 -4.55 -53.43 30.43
C THR A 115 -3.54 -52.38 30.86
N LEU A 116 -3.63 -52.10 32.16
CA LEU A 116 -2.61 -51.71 33.13
C LEU A 116 -2.00 -50.31 33.05
N ALA A 117 -2.48 -49.50 34.01
CA ALA A 117 -1.80 -48.34 34.55
C ALA A 117 -0.39 -48.73 35.01
N VAL A 118 0.60 -48.11 34.37
CA VAL A 118 1.96 -48.05 34.89
C VAL A 118 2.15 -46.67 35.53
N SER A 119 2.66 -46.74 36.76
CA SER A 119 3.03 -45.70 37.72
C SER A 119 3.57 -44.38 37.12
N PRO A 120 3.21 -43.21 37.67
CA PRO A 120 3.93 -41.96 37.37
C PRO A 120 5.26 -42.00 38.10
N GLU A 121 6.34 -42.25 37.36
CA GLU A 121 7.69 -42.03 37.87
C GLU A 121 8.01 -40.53 37.85
N LEU A 122 8.73 -40.12 38.88
CA LEU A 122 8.90 -38.75 39.33
C LEU A 122 9.67 -37.89 38.32
N SER A 123 9.11 -36.70 38.10
CA SER A 123 9.79 -35.40 38.06
C SER A 123 11.32 -35.43 37.90
N ALA A 124 11.78 -35.13 36.69
CA ALA A 124 13.07 -34.52 36.45
C ALA A 124 12.84 -33.14 35.81
N SER A 125 13.13 -32.13 36.64
CA SER A 125 13.50 -30.73 36.37
C SER A 125 12.95 -30.04 35.10
N PRO A 126 12.24 -28.89 35.20
CA PRO A 126 12.16 -28.01 34.05
C PRO A 126 13.59 -27.66 33.63
N SER A 127 13.93 -27.94 32.37
CA SER A 127 15.10 -27.32 31.75
C SER A 127 14.99 -25.81 32.00
N PRO A 128 16.07 -25.10 32.36
CA PRO A 128 16.03 -23.65 32.36
C PRO A 128 15.53 -23.21 30.99
N SER A 129 14.43 -22.48 30.99
CA SER A 129 13.97 -21.72 29.83
C SER A 129 15.18 -20.96 29.33
N ALA A 130 15.59 -21.18 28.08
CA ALA A 130 16.54 -20.28 27.46
C ALA A 130 16.00 -18.85 27.68
N SER A 131 16.84 -18.01 28.27
CA SER A 131 16.61 -16.57 28.32
C SER A 131 16.33 -16.11 26.88
N PRO A 132 15.35 -15.23 26.63
CA PRO A 132 15.21 -14.66 25.30
C PRO A 132 16.55 -14.06 24.89
N THR A 133 17.05 -14.44 23.72
CA THR A 133 18.09 -13.65 23.06
C THR A 133 17.53 -12.23 22.92
N PRO A 134 18.19 -11.17 23.41
CA PRO A 134 17.73 -9.81 23.12
C PRO A 134 17.76 -9.61 21.60
N THR A 135 16.59 -9.35 21.05
CA THR A 135 16.25 -9.11 19.66
C THR A 135 17.05 -7.94 19.08
N PRO A 136 17.79 -8.09 17.98
CA PRO A 136 18.15 -6.96 17.13
C PRO A 136 17.02 -6.74 16.13
N ALA A 137 16.29 -5.63 16.29
CA ALA A 137 15.27 -5.17 15.37
C ALA A 137 15.24 -3.65 15.40
N PRO A 138 15.18 -2.95 14.27
CA PRO A 138 15.87 -3.19 13.00
C PRO A 138 16.74 -1.96 12.62
N VAL A 139 17.56 -2.07 11.57
CA VAL A 139 18.24 -0.91 10.98
C VAL A 139 17.58 -0.54 9.66
N SER A 140 16.27 -0.28 9.66
CA SER A 140 15.62 0.33 8.50
C SER A 140 15.91 1.83 8.47
N ASN A 141 17.18 2.18 8.30
CA ASN A 141 17.66 3.56 8.26
C ASN A 141 16.89 4.39 7.24
N THR A 142 16.51 3.80 6.10
CA THR A 142 15.78 4.47 5.03
C THR A 142 14.38 4.87 5.47
N ALA A 143 13.64 3.98 6.14
CA ALA A 143 12.32 4.30 6.70
C ALA A 143 12.40 5.42 7.74
N THR A 144 13.33 5.31 8.68
CA THR A 144 13.53 6.31 9.74
C THR A 144 13.87 7.69 9.15
N ARG A 145 14.81 7.74 8.18
CA ARG A 145 15.16 8.99 7.49
C ARG A 145 13.97 9.60 6.77
N LEU A 146 13.17 8.77 6.06
CA LEU A 146 12.01 9.29 5.34
C LEU A 146 10.93 9.81 6.31
N LEU A 147 10.67 9.08 7.39
CA LEU A 147 9.71 9.49 8.42
C LEU A 147 10.13 10.81 9.06
N GLU A 148 11.41 10.97 9.41
CA GLU A 148 11.96 12.22 9.96
C GLU A 148 11.79 13.39 8.99
N ARG A 149 12.08 13.20 7.70
CA ARG A 149 11.89 14.22 6.67
C ARG A 149 10.42 14.60 6.51
N ALA A 150 9.52 13.62 6.49
CA ALA A 150 8.09 13.86 6.37
C ALA A 150 7.54 14.64 7.58
N ASN A 151 7.93 14.27 8.79
CA ASN A 151 7.57 14.99 10.02
C ASN A 151 8.14 16.41 10.06
N THR A 152 9.38 16.60 9.57
CA THR A 152 10.00 17.92 9.45
C THR A 152 9.23 18.81 8.49
N LEU A 153 8.88 18.29 7.30
CA LEU A 153 8.08 19.02 6.32
C LEU A 153 6.70 19.38 6.86
N LEU A 154 6.04 18.44 7.54
CA LEU A 154 4.73 18.68 8.16
C LEU A 154 4.81 19.76 9.25
N THR A 155 5.86 19.74 10.06
CA THR A 155 6.12 20.77 11.09
C THR A 155 6.28 22.15 10.46
N GLN A 156 7.09 22.26 9.40
CA GLN A 156 7.27 23.50 8.65
C GLN A 156 5.96 23.97 8.03
N PHE A 157 5.20 23.06 7.43
CA PHE A 157 3.90 23.35 6.83
C PHE A 157 2.90 23.90 7.85
N ASN A 158 2.85 23.31 9.04
CA ASN A 158 1.96 23.76 10.11
C ASN A 158 2.41 25.08 10.75
N ALA A 159 3.71 25.40 10.67
CA ALA A 159 4.26 26.68 11.14
C ALA A 159 4.01 27.85 10.17
N CYS A 160 3.72 27.58 8.89
CA CYS A 160 3.39 28.62 7.91
C CYS A 160 2.14 29.42 8.32
N ALA A 161 2.25 30.75 8.31
CA ALA A 161 1.20 31.69 8.70
C ALA A 161 0.16 31.92 7.60
N SER A 162 0.46 31.58 6.34
CA SER A 162 -0.44 31.80 5.20
C SER A 162 -0.46 30.65 4.21
N ASN A 163 -1.52 30.58 3.40
CA ASN A 163 -1.59 29.63 2.29
C ASN A 163 -0.55 29.92 1.20
N GLU A 164 -0.07 31.16 1.08
CA GLU A 164 1.01 31.51 0.15
C GLU A 164 2.32 30.88 0.58
N GLU A 165 2.67 30.96 1.86
CA GLU A 165 3.85 30.29 2.43
C GLU A 165 3.75 28.77 2.29
N LYS A 166 2.56 28.18 2.54
CA LYS A 166 2.33 26.74 2.36
C LYS A 166 2.54 26.28 0.92
N ARG A 167 2.04 27.07 -0.04
CA ARG A 167 2.23 26.83 -1.47
C ARG A 167 3.69 26.91 -1.86
N ALA A 168 4.40 27.94 -1.39
CA ALA A 168 5.83 28.10 -1.61
C ALA A 168 6.64 26.95 -1.01
N LEU A 169 6.31 26.51 0.22
CA LEU A 169 6.96 25.39 0.88
C LEU A 169 6.80 24.09 0.08
N LEU A 170 5.59 23.79 -0.40
CA LEU A 170 5.32 22.56 -1.16
C LEU A 170 5.69 22.68 -2.65
N GLY A 171 6.08 23.86 -3.13
CA GLY A 171 6.37 24.09 -4.56
C GLY A 171 5.14 23.99 -5.46
N ILE A 172 3.94 24.29 -4.95
CA ILE A 172 2.67 24.20 -5.70
C ILE A 172 2.07 25.58 -5.94
N THR A 173 1.31 25.74 -7.03
CA THR A 173 0.62 27.00 -7.36
C THR A 173 -0.85 27.01 -6.94
N ASN A 174 -1.47 25.84 -6.86
CA ASN A 174 -2.86 25.65 -6.43
C ASN A 174 -2.98 25.55 -4.89
N SER A 175 -4.20 25.50 -4.38
CA SER A 175 -4.47 25.39 -2.93
C SER A 175 -4.75 23.95 -2.48
N ASN A 176 -4.26 22.95 -3.21
CA ASN A 176 -4.45 21.54 -2.88
C ASN A 176 -3.33 21.04 -1.96
N PHE A 177 -3.54 21.14 -0.66
CA PHE A 177 -2.63 20.61 0.36
C PHE A 177 -2.97 19.15 0.68
N SER A 178 -2.79 18.25 -0.30
CA SER A 178 -3.10 16.82 -0.19
C SER A 178 -1.85 15.98 0.04
N ASN A 179 -2.05 14.69 0.34
CA ASN A 179 -1.01 13.65 0.31
C ASN A 179 -0.05 13.79 -0.88
N ASP A 180 -0.60 14.00 -2.08
CA ASP A 180 0.19 14.06 -3.30
C ASP A 180 1.13 15.27 -3.34
N SER A 181 0.70 16.42 -2.81
CA SER A 181 1.54 17.62 -2.75
C SER A 181 2.72 17.46 -1.78
N PHE A 182 2.51 16.80 -0.64
CA PHE A 182 3.61 16.47 0.28
C PHE A 182 4.56 15.45 -0.32
N ARG A 183 4.03 14.39 -0.94
CA ARG A 183 4.84 13.35 -1.60
C ARG A 183 5.68 13.93 -2.74
N ALA A 184 5.10 14.80 -3.57
CA ALA A 184 5.82 15.47 -4.65
C ALA A 184 6.98 16.32 -4.12
N LYS A 185 6.76 17.07 -3.04
CA LYS A 185 7.82 17.86 -2.40
C LYS A 185 8.94 16.98 -1.85
N LEU A 186 8.60 15.93 -1.10
CA LEU A 186 9.59 15.01 -0.54
C LEU A 186 10.40 14.29 -1.62
N LEU A 187 9.74 13.85 -2.69
CA LEU A 187 10.40 13.21 -3.81
C LEU A 187 11.32 14.17 -4.56
N TYR A 188 10.90 15.42 -4.75
CA TYR A 188 11.72 16.46 -5.35
C TYR A 188 13.00 16.71 -4.53
N ASP A 189 12.86 16.82 -3.21
CA ASP A 189 14.01 17.00 -2.29
C ASP A 189 14.97 15.81 -2.27
N LEU A 190 14.47 14.63 -2.64
CA LEU A 190 15.23 13.41 -2.82
C LEU A 190 15.90 13.29 -4.20
N GLY A 191 15.71 14.29 -5.08
CA GLY A 191 16.26 14.26 -6.45
C GLY A 191 15.43 13.47 -7.44
N GLY A 192 14.14 13.23 -7.15
CA GLY A 192 13.18 12.63 -8.07
C GLY A 192 13.01 11.11 -7.92
N SER A 193 13.73 10.47 -7.00
CA SER A 193 13.59 9.04 -6.73
C SER A 193 13.55 8.73 -5.23
N TRP A 194 12.63 7.85 -4.83
CA TRP A 194 12.57 7.27 -3.49
C TRP A 194 13.82 6.43 -3.22
N GLU A 195 14.23 6.38 -1.96
CA GLU A 195 15.36 5.56 -1.53
C GLU A 195 14.95 4.07 -1.50
N GLN A 196 15.88 3.18 -1.88
CA GLN A 196 15.65 1.75 -1.86
C GLN A 196 15.59 1.23 -0.42
N LEU A 197 14.68 0.28 -0.17
CA LEU A 197 14.63 -0.49 1.08
C LEU A 197 15.89 -1.36 1.20
N GLU A 198 16.43 -1.44 2.41
CA GLU A 198 17.60 -2.25 2.74
C GLU A 198 17.41 -3.72 2.31
N ALA A 199 18.43 -4.31 1.66
CA ALA A 199 18.34 -5.65 1.11
C ALA A 199 18.10 -6.70 2.20
N GLU A 200 18.72 -6.54 3.37
CA GLU A 200 18.53 -7.42 4.52
C GLU A 200 17.09 -7.40 5.07
N VAL A 201 16.36 -6.29 4.90
CA VAL A 201 14.94 -6.22 5.26
C VAL A 201 14.11 -6.96 4.23
N VAL A 202 14.42 -6.78 2.93
CA VAL A 202 13.74 -7.50 1.84
C VAL A 202 13.95 -9.02 1.98
N ASP A 203 15.17 -9.45 2.26
CA ASP A 203 15.53 -10.86 2.43
C ASP A 203 14.85 -11.50 3.66
N ALA A 204 14.59 -10.72 4.71
CA ALA A 204 13.91 -11.16 5.91
C ALA A 204 12.38 -11.27 5.76
N THR A 205 11.81 -10.73 4.68
CA THR A 205 10.37 -10.89 4.41
C THR A 205 10.03 -12.35 4.11
N GLN A 206 8.75 -12.69 4.12
CA GLN A 206 8.22 -13.99 3.74
C GLN A 206 7.83 -14.05 2.26
N TYR A 207 7.35 -12.95 1.65
CA TYR A 207 6.88 -12.96 0.25
C TYR A 207 7.35 -11.76 -0.60
N GLN A 208 8.26 -10.94 -0.09
CA GLN A 208 8.82 -9.82 -0.85
C GLN A 208 10.27 -10.05 -1.32
N GLN A 209 10.82 -11.25 -1.12
CA GLN A 209 12.19 -11.55 -1.55
C GLN A 209 12.33 -11.37 -3.07
N ASP A 210 13.55 -11.08 -3.51
CA ASP A 210 13.92 -10.82 -4.90
C ASP A 210 13.28 -9.57 -5.54
N LYS A 211 12.54 -8.75 -4.77
CA LYS A 211 11.95 -7.50 -5.26
C LYS A 211 12.85 -6.32 -4.96
N THR A 212 12.94 -5.41 -5.92
CA THR A 212 13.45 -4.05 -5.66
C THR A 212 12.32 -3.22 -5.08
N LEU A 213 12.43 -2.88 -3.79
CA LEU A 213 11.45 -2.07 -3.09
C LEU A 213 12.02 -0.69 -2.75
N TYR A 214 11.17 0.32 -2.82
CA TYR A 214 11.47 1.71 -2.52
C TYR A 214 10.58 2.18 -1.39
N VAL A 215 11.18 2.91 -0.46
CA VAL A 215 10.53 3.44 0.74
C VAL A 215 9.82 4.75 0.40
N GLN A 216 8.53 4.80 0.69
CA GLN A 216 7.63 5.89 0.37
C GLN A 216 6.80 6.29 1.60
N VAL A 217 6.04 7.37 1.47
CA VAL A 217 5.22 7.88 2.57
C VAL A 217 3.80 8.20 2.12
N TYR A 218 2.81 7.86 2.92
CA TYR A 218 1.42 8.27 2.76
C TYR A 218 1.07 9.25 3.87
N MET A 219 0.55 10.42 3.53
CA MET A 219 0.07 11.38 4.53
C MET A 219 -1.38 11.00 4.89
N SER A 220 -1.53 10.20 5.94
CA SER A 220 -2.84 9.83 6.52
C SER A 220 -3.47 11.03 7.24
N GLY A 221 -4.77 10.97 7.55
CA GLY A 221 -5.49 12.04 8.24
C GLY A 221 -6.12 13.08 7.32
N LEU A 222 -6.58 14.18 7.92
CA LEU A 222 -7.40 15.25 7.37
C LEU A 222 -6.71 16.64 7.46
N ARG A 223 -6.01 17.05 6.41
CA ARG A 223 -5.46 18.42 6.23
C ARG A 223 -4.45 18.89 7.29
N HIS A 224 -4.86 19.06 8.55
CA HIS A 224 -4.08 19.68 9.63
C HIS A 224 -3.59 18.68 10.69
N ASP A 225 -4.18 17.50 10.74
CA ASP A 225 -3.86 16.37 11.62
C ASP A 225 -3.16 15.25 10.83
N MET A 226 -2.47 15.60 9.74
CA MET A 226 -1.86 14.58 8.90
C MET A 226 -0.81 13.79 9.69
N VAL A 227 -0.77 12.48 9.48
CA VAL A 227 0.22 11.59 10.07
C VAL A 227 0.99 10.91 8.93
N PRO A 228 2.33 11.08 8.85
CA PRO A 228 3.12 10.36 7.86
C PRO A 228 3.18 8.87 8.19
N VAL A 229 2.79 8.03 7.24
CA VAL A 229 2.87 6.56 7.33
C VAL A 229 3.83 6.06 6.27
N VAL A 230 4.92 5.44 6.70
CA VAL A 230 5.96 4.94 5.80
C VAL A 230 5.62 3.52 5.32
N TYR A 231 5.78 3.28 4.04
CA TYR A 231 5.50 1.99 3.40
C TYR A 231 6.47 1.76 2.23
N SER A 232 6.41 0.61 1.56
CA SER A 232 7.23 0.38 0.36
C SER A 232 6.43 -0.04 -0.87
N THR A 233 6.95 0.25 -2.06
CA THR A 233 6.43 -0.29 -3.33
C THR A 233 7.58 -0.59 -4.29
N GLN A 234 7.29 -1.16 -5.46
CA GLN A 234 8.29 -1.37 -6.52
C GLN A 234 8.55 -0.11 -7.37
N ASN A 235 7.80 0.98 -7.17
CA ASN A 235 7.96 2.19 -7.97
C ASN A 235 9.03 3.10 -7.35
N PRO A 236 10.04 3.54 -8.13
CA PRO A 236 11.06 4.46 -7.66
C PRO A 236 10.56 5.91 -7.50
N ASP A 237 9.36 6.23 -7.98
CA ASP A 237 8.82 7.58 -8.07
C ASP A 237 7.28 7.58 -7.88
N LEU A 238 6.58 8.61 -8.42
CA LEU A 238 5.12 8.72 -8.40
C LEU A 238 4.43 8.03 -9.60
N SER A 239 5.13 7.18 -10.35
CA SER A 239 4.53 6.41 -11.44
C SER A 239 3.86 5.12 -10.93
N GLY A 240 3.08 4.49 -11.80
CA GLY A 240 2.49 3.19 -11.53
C GLY A 240 1.44 3.18 -10.40
N ASN A 241 1.20 1.98 -9.85
CA ASN A 241 0.31 1.82 -8.71
C ASN A 241 1.04 2.17 -7.41
N GLN A 242 0.79 3.36 -6.88
CA GLN A 242 1.48 3.88 -5.70
C GLN A 242 0.81 3.50 -4.38
N TRP A 243 -0.44 3.03 -4.41
CA TRP A 243 -1.29 2.96 -3.21
C TRP A 243 -1.48 1.55 -2.69
N SER A 244 -0.76 0.58 -3.24
CA SER A 244 -0.84 -0.83 -2.86
C SER A 244 0.52 -1.28 -2.37
N THR A 245 0.56 -1.89 -1.18
CA THR A 245 1.79 -2.31 -0.51
C THR A 245 1.64 -3.66 0.16
N ASN A 246 2.75 -4.35 0.37
CA ASN A 246 2.82 -5.49 1.28
C ASN A 246 3.71 -5.21 2.49
N LEU A 247 4.25 -4.00 2.64
CA LEU A 247 5.13 -3.62 3.73
C LEU A 247 4.81 -2.21 4.21
N VAL A 248 4.55 -2.09 5.51
CA VAL A 248 4.32 -0.81 6.20
C VAL A 248 5.25 -0.75 7.40
N TYR A 249 5.94 0.37 7.58
CA TYR A 249 6.84 0.57 8.71
C TYR A 249 6.04 1.06 9.92
N ASN A 250 6.15 0.36 11.04
CA ASN A 250 5.54 0.73 12.31
C ASN A 250 6.61 1.35 13.23
N ASP A 251 6.48 2.65 13.47
CA ASP A 251 7.44 3.43 14.24
C ASP A 251 7.38 3.20 15.75
N ASP A 252 6.27 2.70 16.30
CA ASP A 252 6.13 2.42 17.74
C ASP A 252 6.98 1.22 18.18
N ILE A 253 7.15 0.24 17.28
CA ILE A 253 7.96 -0.97 17.49
C ILE A 253 9.22 -0.99 16.62
N GLU A 254 9.44 0.11 15.90
CA GLU A 254 10.52 0.33 14.94
C GLU A 254 10.63 -0.73 13.84
N LEU A 255 9.62 -1.58 13.59
CA LEU A 255 9.68 -2.73 12.69
C LEU A 255 8.87 -2.54 11.41
N TRP A 256 9.30 -3.20 10.33
CA TRP A 256 8.44 -3.41 9.17
C TRP A 256 7.41 -4.50 9.45
N MET A 257 6.17 -4.24 9.05
CA MET A 257 5.06 -5.16 9.11
C MET A 257 4.73 -5.63 7.68
N GLU A 258 4.85 -6.93 7.42
CA GLU A 258 4.47 -7.54 6.15
C GLU A 258 3.00 -7.94 6.14
N TYR A 259 2.28 -7.48 5.11
CA TYR A 259 0.92 -7.90 4.82
C TYR A 259 0.92 -9.17 3.98
N THR A 260 0.49 -10.29 4.58
CA THR A 260 0.60 -11.64 4.03
C THR A 260 -0.70 -12.19 3.45
N GLU A 261 -1.75 -11.35 3.34
CA GLU A 261 -3.04 -11.79 2.81
C GLU A 261 -2.89 -12.39 1.40
N LYS A 262 -3.51 -13.55 1.20
CA LYS A 262 -3.44 -14.34 -0.03
C LYS A 262 -4.74 -14.22 -0.81
N HIS A 263 -4.64 -14.17 -2.14
CA HIS A 263 -5.83 -14.24 -2.99
C HIS A 263 -6.55 -15.59 -2.84
N PRO A 264 -7.89 -15.66 -2.88
CA PRO A 264 -8.63 -16.91 -2.72
C PRO A 264 -8.37 -17.98 -3.81
N TYR A 265 -7.81 -17.56 -4.95
CA TYR A 265 -7.77 -18.36 -6.18
C TYR A 265 -6.35 -18.67 -6.69
N ASN A 266 -5.30 -18.12 -6.08
CA ASN A 266 -3.91 -18.42 -6.43
C ASN A 266 -2.98 -18.19 -5.23
N ASP A 267 -1.68 -18.39 -5.41
CA ASP A 267 -0.68 -18.19 -4.35
C ASP A 267 -0.07 -16.78 -4.29
N SER A 268 -0.63 -15.81 -5.01
CA SER A 268 -0.18 -14.41 -4.95
C SER A 268 -0.72 -13.70 -3.71
N ARG A 269 -0.01 -12.65 -3.29
CA ARG A 269 -0.42 -11.80 -2.16
C ARG A 269 -1.27 -10.63 -2.64
N VAL A 270 -2.31 -10.31 -1.87
CA VAL A 270 -3.10 -9.09 -2.02
C VAL A 270 -2.26 -7.94 -1.48
N GLY A 271 -2.20 -6.81 -2.17
CA GLY A 271 -1.58 -5.62 -1.62
C GLY A 271 -2.58 -4.84 -0.75
N TYR A 272 -2.15 -4.43 0.44
CA TYR A 272 -2.88 -3.53 1.32
C TYR A 272 -3.01 -2.14 0.66
N GLY A 273 -4.22 -1.59 0.68
CA GLY A 273 -4.53 -0.30 0.06
C GLY A 273 -4.30 0.86 1.03
N MET A 274 -3.26 1.67 0.82
CA MET A 274 -2.93 2.83 1.66
C MET A 274 -4.04 3.89 1.68
N THR A 275 -4.89 3.93 0.65
CA THR A 275 -6.07 4.80 0.62
C THR A 275 -7.09 4.50 1.71
N ALA A 276 -7.03 3.33 2.35
CA ALA A 276 -7.85 3.02 3.52
C ALA A 276 -7.56 3.95 4.71
N LEU A 277 -6.37 4.57 4.73
CA LEU A 277 -5.95 5.53 5.75
C LEU A 277 -6.40 6.97 5.43
N GLY A 278 -6.93 7.21 4.23
CA GLY A 278 -7.34 8.53 3.78
C GLY A 278 -8.70 8.93 4.36
N ASN A 279 -8.82 10.18 4.82
CA ASN A 279 -10.03 10.71 5.47
C ASN A 279 -10.47 9.94 6.74
N ASN A 280 -9.53 9.27 7.41
CA ASN A 280 -9.74 8.65 8.71
C ASN A 280 -8.81 9.33 9.71
N GLU A 281 -9.39 10.04 10.68
CA GLU A 281 -8.65 10.75 11.73
C GLU A 281 -7.77 9.79 12.54
N ASP A 282 -8.29 8.58 12.83
CA ASP A 282 -7.61 7.55 13.60
C ASP A 282 -6.96 6.48 12.70
N GLY A 283 -6.83 6.74 11.38
CA GLY A 283 -6.49 5.70 10.40
C GLY A 283 -5.17 4.98 10.67
N TRP A 284 -4.14 5.72 11.10
CA TRP A 284 -2.84 5.11 11.44
C TRP A 284 -2.91 4.27 12.72
N ASP A 285 -3.54 4.80 13.77
CA ASP A 285 -3.67 4.09 15.05
C ASP A 285 -4.56 2.84 14.92
N GLU A 286 -5.65 2.93 14.14
CA GLU A 286 -6.48 1.77 13.79
C GLU A 286 -5.69 0.71 13.01
N LEU A 287 -4.82 1.11 12.07
CA LEU A 287 -3.97 0.17 11.35
C LEU A 287 -2.98 -0.52 12.30
N LYS A 288 -2.39 0.20 13.26
CA LYS A 288 -1.50 -0.38 14.26
C LYS A 288 -2.22 -1.41 15.15
N ASP A 289 -3.44 -1.11 15.59
CA ASP A 289 -4.29 -2.06 16.32
C ASP A 289 -4.61 -3.31 15.46
N VAL A 290 -4.86 -3.12 14.15
CA VAL A 290 -5.08 -4.23 13.22
C VAL A 290 -3.81 -5.07 13.04
N MET A 291 -2.63 -4.44 12.94
CA MET A 291 -1.35 -5.14 12.85
C MET A 291 -1.08 -6.03 14.07
N GLU A 292 -1.43 -5.57 15.28
CA GLU A 292 -1.26 -6.36 16.52
C GLU A 292 -2.20 -7.57 16.59
N THR A 293 -3.41 -7.45 16.04
CA THR A 293 -4.49 -8.42 16.28
C THR A 293 -4.78 -9.35 15.09
N SER A 294 -4.36 -8.97 13.89
CA SER A 294 -4.70 -9.68 12.66
C SER A 294 -3.63 -10.70 12.28
N PRO A 295 -4.02 -11.93 11.89
CA PRO A 295 -3.07 -12.97 11.49
C PRO A 295 -2.43 -12.76 10.12
N VAL A 296 -2.81 -11.70 9.37
CA VAL A 296 -2.25 -11.39 8.04
C VAL A 296 -1.21 -10.26 8.10
N TRP A 297 -0.82 -9.82 9.29
CA TRP A 297 0.29 -8.90 9.50
C TRP A 297 1.38 -9.62 10.29
N GLU A 298 2.59 -9.66 9.76
CA GLU A 298 3.73 -10.34 10.36
C GLU A 298 4.90 -9.37 10.53
N GLU A 299 5.58 -9.41 11.68
CA GLU A 299 6.78 -8.61 11.93
C GLU A 299 7.95 -9.12 11.07
N VAL A 300 8.63 -8.22 10.37
CA VAL A 300 9.85 -8.53 9.62
C VAL A 300 11.06 -8.38 10.53
N VAL A 301 11.57 -9.50 11.03
CA VAL A 301 12.72 -9.54 11.93
C VAL A 301 13.97 -9.90 11.14
N VAL A 302 14.90 -8.95 11.00
CA VAL A 302 16.20 -9.19 10.35
C VAL A 302 17.06 -10.06 11.27
N PRO A 303 17.45 -11.29 10.86
CA PRO A 303 18.31 -12.13 11.68
C PRO A 303 19.70 -11.48 11.82
N THR A 304 20.25 -11.45 13.03
CA THR A 304 21.67 -11.09 13.19
C THR A 304 22.53 -12.14 12.54
N SER A 305 23.50 -11.70 11.73
CA SER A 305 24.57 -12.60 11.29
C SER A 305 25.26 -13.17 12.54
N PRO A 306 25.58 -14.47 12.60
CA PRO A 306 26.41 -15.00 13.67
C PRO A 306 27.75 -14.26 13.66
N ASP A 307 28.29 -13.97 14.86
CA ASP A 307 29.63 -13.40 14.99
C ASP A 307 30.62 -14.20 14.13
N PRO A 308 31.53 -13.53 13.39
CA PRO A 308 32.54 -14.24 12.63
C PRO A 308 33.30 -15.16 13.58
N VAL A 309 33.27 -16.45 13.28
CA VAL A 309 34.09 -17.43 14.00
C VAL A 309 35.54 -17.04 13.71
N ASP A 310 36.24 -16.52 14.72
CA ASP A 310 37.66 -16.21 14.61
C ASP A 310 38.41 -17.43 14.06
N PRO A 311 39.32 -17.25 13.09
CA PRO A 311 39.96 -18.35 12.34
C PRO A 311 40.86 -19.24 13.19
#